data_AF-E0Q7C5-F1
#
_entry.id   AF-E0Q7C5-F1
#
_cell.length_a   1.000
_cell.length_b   1.000
_cell.length_c   1.000
_cell.angle_alpha   90.00
_cell.angle_beta   90.00
_cell.angle_gamma   90.00
#
_symmetry.space_group_name_H-M   'P 1'
#
loop_
_entity.id
_entity.type
_entity.pdbx_description
1 polymer ?
#
loop_
_entity_poly.entity_id
_entity_poly.type
_entity_poly.pdbx_seq_one_letter_code
_entity_poly.pdbx_strand_id
1 'polypeptide(L)'
;MANAMVRTENLTAPQDKQKWLLNRITDGAKKVTLDLSTFIGDSGKEAKYFASIDDENTVAYLYSGIPLARIGSTNNFGPYDPTASDGRQTKVAGFLESQVKVEFTRKGLKERYVDSALRYMAVIDKSELPVTIDNAKVDGLILSYDAGSGSDVELLSTVTASGSYTLPAASTTALGGVKKVNTPSEDSVDAVKNALKLAGVFA
;
A
#
# COMPACT_ATOMS: atom_id res chain seq x y z
N MET A 1 -17.02 -20.09 -54.39
CA MET A 1 -17.49 -19.19 -53.31
C MET A 1 -16.59 -19.45 -52.11
N ALA A 2 -15.78 -18.47 -51.71
CA ALA A 2 -14.81 -18.65 -50.63
C ALA A 2 -15.51 -18.55 -49.27
N ASN A 3 -15.42 -19.60 -48.46
CA ASN A 3 -15.85 -19.59 -47.05
C ASN A 3 -14.91 -18.69 -46.25
N ALA A 4 -15.17 -17.38 -46.24
CA ALA A 4 -14.54 -16.44 -45.31
C ALA A 4 -15.44 -16.28 -44.08
N MET A 5 -15.49 -17.28 -43.19
CA MET A 5 -16.31 -17.18 -41.96
C MET A 5 -15.63 -17.71 -40.69
N VAL A 6 -14.31 -17.91 -40.70
CA VAL A 6 -13.57 -18.15 -39.45
C VAL A 6 -12.45 -17.12 -39.35
N ARG A 7 -12.67 -16.07 -38.56
CA ARG A 7 -11.57 -15.27 -38.00
C ARG A 7 -11.02 -16.04 -36.81
N THR A 8 -9.86 -16.65 -36.99
CA THR A 8 -9.10 -17.21 -35.87
C THR A 8 -8.39 -16.06 -35.19
N GLU A 9 -8.98 -15.55 -34.11
CA GLU A 9 -8.37 -14.56 -33.23
C GLU A 9 -7.46 -15.34 -32.26
N ASN A 10 -6.14 -15.37 -32.50
CA ASN A 10 -5.20 -15.97 -31.55
C ASN A 10 -5.04 -15.06 -30.32
N LEU A 11 -6.02 -15.09 -29.41
CA LEU A 11 -5.96 -14.41 -28.13
C LEU A 11 -4.96 -15.14 -27.22
N THR A 12 -3.67 -14.83 -27.39
CA THR A 12 -2.60 -15.34 -26.52
C THR A 12 -2.60 -14.54 -25.22
N ALA A 13 -2.42 -15.21 -24.08
CA ALA A 13 -2.28 -14.52 -22.80
C ALA A 13 -1.15 -13.48 -22.88
N PRO A 14 -1.39 -12.22 -22.49
CA PRO A 14 -0.35 -11.21 -22.49
C PRO A 14 0.72 -11.57 -21.47
N GLN A 15 1.99 -11.34 -21.80
CA GLN A 15 3.09 -11.55 -20.85
C GLN A 15 2.88 -10.67 -19.61
N ASP A 16 2.97 -11.27 -18.42
CA ASP A 16 2.91 -10.52 -17.16
C ASP A 16 4.10 -9.57 -17.04
N LYS A 17 3.81 -8.28 -16.85
CA LYS A 17 4.81 -7.21 -16.72
C LYS A 17 5.06 -6.92 -15.25
N GLN A 18 5.89 -7.74 -14.63
CA GLN A 18 6.17 -7.66 -13.20
C GLN A 18 7.31 -6.70 -12.83
N LYS A 19 7.49 -5.61 -13.60
CA LYS A 19 8.56 -4.61 -13.38
C LYS A 19 8.44 -3.89 -12.03
N TRP A 20 7.21 -3.75 -11.54
CA TRP A 20 6.92 -3.20 -10.22
C TRP A 20 7.60 -3.97 -9.07
N LEU A 21 7.96 -5.24 -9.26
CA LEU A 21 8.53 -6.08 -8.21
C LEU A 21 10.05 -6.20 -8.38
N LEU A 22 10.78 -5.37 -7.65
CA LEU A 22 12.24 -5.32 -7.72
C LEU A 22 12.90 -6.44 -6.93
N ASN A 23 12.35 -6.77 -5.75
CA ASN A 23 12.86 -7.85 -4.93
C ASN A 23 11.74 -8.60 -4.22
N ARG A 24 11.80 -9.94 -4.30
CA ARG A 24 10.91 -10.85 -3.59
C ARG A 24 11.50 -11.21 -2.25
N ILE A 25 10.77 -10.90 -1.19
CA ILE A 25 11.06 -11.44 0.14
C ILE A 25 10.37 -12.80 0.23
N THR A 26 11.13 -13.83 0.61
CA THR A 26 10.66 -15.21 0.80
C THR A 26 9.46 -15.24 1.74
N ASP A 27 8.45 -16.06 1.41
CA ASP A 27 7.17 -16.16 2.13
C ASP A 27 6.40 -14.83 2.28
N GLY A 28 6.79 -13.80 1.55
CA GLY A 28 6.14 -12.48 1.57
C GLY A 28 4.78 -12.41 0.87
N ALA A 29 4.19 -13.54 0.49
CA ALA A 29 2.89 -13.60 -0.16
C ALA A 29 1.97 -14.57 0.57
N LYS A 30 0.67 -14.26 0.56
CA LYS A 30 -0.37 -15.11 1.13
C LYS A 30 -1.53 -15.32 0.17
N LYS A 31 -2.21 -16.45 0.30
CA LYS A 31 -3.43 -16.72 -0.44
C LYS A 31 -4.54 -15.77 0.00
N VAL A 32 -5.26 -15.21 -0.96
CA VAL A 32 -6.44 -14.35 -0.77
C VAL A 32 -7.51 -14.69 -1.80
N THR A 33 -8.75 -14.30 -1.53
CA THR A 33 -9.85 -14.40 -2.49
C THR A 33 -10.18 -13.02 -3.03
N LEU A 34 -10.11 -12.86 -4.36
CA LEU A 34 -10.50 -11.64 -5.06
C LEU A 34 -12.01 -11.63 -5.31
N ASP A 35 -12.66 -10.48 -5.19
CA ASP A 35 -14.02 -10.25 -5.73
C ASP A 35 -13.89 -9.52 -7.07
N LEU A 36 -13.96 -10.29 -8.16
CA LEU A 36 -13.79 -9.79 -9.52
C LEU A 36 -14.85 -8.76 -9.93
N SER A 37 -16.01 -8.71 -9.24
CA SER A 37 -17.01 -7.67 -9.53
C SER A 37 -16.53 -6.27 -9.19
N THR A 38 -15.46 -6.14 -8.39
CA THR A 38 -14.87 -4.83 -8.02
C THR A 38 -13.84 -4.31 -9.02
N PHE A 39 -13.48 -5.11 -10.02
CA PHE A 39 -12.54 -4.74 -11.09
C PHE A 39 -13.27 -4.26 -12.35
N ILE A 40 -14.60 -4.33 -12.37
CA ILE A 40 -15.44 -4.04 -13.54
C ILE A 40 -16.54 -3.02 -13.19
N GLY A 41 -17.15 -2.42 -14.21
CA GLY A 41 -18.23 -1.43 -14.12
C GLY A 41 -17.78 0.04 -14.20
N ASP A 42 -16.48 0.30 -14.28
CA ASP A 42 -15.91 1.65 -14.43
C ASP A 42 -14.83 1.62 -15.52
N SER A 43 -15.18 2.04 -16.73
CA SER A 43 -14.30 1.98 -17.90
C SER A 43 -13.00 2.79 -17.73
N GLY A 44 -13.01 3.85 -16.90
CA GLY A 44 -11.81 4.63 -16.59
C GLY A 44 -10.83 3.90 -15.68
N LYS A 45 -11.31 2.97 -14.85
CA LYS A 45 -10.50 2.14 -13.96
C LYS A 45 -10.12 0.80 -14.58
N GLU A 46 -11.01 0.20 -15.35
CA GLU A 46 -10.79 -1.08 -16.03
C GLU A 46 -9.53 -1.07 -16.91
N ALA A 47 -9.28 0.02 -17.65
CA ALA A 47 -8.08 0.18 -18.47
C ALA A 47 -6.77 0.13 -17.67
N LYS A 48 -6.82 0.40 -16.36
CA LYS A 48 -5.67 0.31 -15.44
C LYS A 48 -5.53 -1.08 -14.81
N TYR A 49 -6.60 -1.85 -14.78
CA TYR A 49 -6.62 -3.19 -14.18
C TYR A 49 -6.34 -4.28 -15.19
N PHE A 50 -6.80 -4.14 -16.44
CA PHE A 50 -6.73 -5.20 -17.44
C PHE A 50 -5.62 -4.98 -18.49
N ALA A 51 -4.86 -6.04 -18.76
CA ALA A 51 -3.83 -6.12 -19.79
C ALA A 51 -4.38 -6.33 -21.21
N SER A 52 -5.61 -6.81 -21.30
CA SER A 52 -6.33 -7.02 -22.56
C SER A 52 -7.81 -6.80 -22.29
N ILE A 53 -8.32 -5.64 -22.68
CA ILE A 53 -9.76 -5.39 -22.66
C ILE A 53 -10.19 -4.98 -24.07
N ASP A 54 -11.11 -5.75 -24.62
CA ASP A 54 -11.83 -5.45 -25.85
C ASP A 54 -13.27 -5.89 -25.61
N ASP A 55 -14.24 -5.20 -26.18
CA ASP A 55 -15.67 -5.45 -25.98
C ASP A 55 -16.09 -6.83 -26.52
N GLU A 56 -15.27 -7.42 -27.40
CA GLU A 56 -15.46 -8.74 -27.97
C GLU A 56 -14.77 -9.88 -27.17
N ASN A 57 -13.92 -9.53 -26.19
CA ASN A 57 -13.12 -10.51 -25.46
C ASN A 57 -13.94 -11.21 -24.35
N THR A 58 -14.12 -12.52 -24.49
CA THR A 58 -14.65 -13.38 -23.41
C THR A 58 -13.62 -13.76 -22.35
N VAL A 59 -12.35 -13.38 -22.57
CA VAL A 59 -11.24 -13.63 -21.67
C VAL A 59 -10.41 -12.35 -21.56
N ALA A 60 -10.18 -11.89 -20.33
CA ALA A 60 -9.28 -10.79 -20.02
C ALA A 60 -8.26 -11.21 -18.95
N TYR A 61 -7.25 -10.38 -18.74
CA TYR A 61 -6.18 -10.65 -17.78
C TYR A 61 -5.94 -9.42 -16.91
N LEU A 62 -6.03 -9.57 -15.59
CA LEU A 62 -5.67 -8.52 -14.63
C LEU A 62 -4.16 -8.39 -14.54
N TYR A 63 -3.60 -7.17 -14.58
CA TYR A 63 -2.17 -6.93 -14.33
C TYR A 63 -1.74 -7.43 -12.94
N SER A 64 -0.51 -7.93 -12.81
CA SER A 64 0.14 -8.01 -11.50
C SER A 64 0.46 -6.61 -10.96
N GLY A 65 0.73 -6.50 -9.66
CA GLY A 65 1.07 -5.22 -9.02
C GLY A 65 -0.11 -4.32 -8.75
N ILE A 66 -1.35 -4.72 -9.07
CA ILE A 66 -2.54 -3.97 -8.67
C ILE A 66 -2.55 -3.88 -7.13
N PRO A 67 -2.59 -2.67 -6.54
CA PRO A 67 -2.75 -2.50 -5.11
C PRO A 67 -4.12 -3.03 -4.69
N LEU A 68 -4.14 -3.98 -3.76
CA LEU A 68 -5.35 -4.62 -3.29
C LEU A 68 -5.72 -4.11 -1.90
N ALA A 69 -7.02 -3.96 -1.66
CA ALA A 69 -7.57 -3.60 -0.37
C ALA A 69 -8.67 -4.58 0.04
N ARG A 70 -8.87 -4.74 1.35
CA ARG A 70 -9.88 -5.63 1.89
C ARG A 70 -11.26 -5.00 1.79
N ILE A 71 -12.24 -5.78 1.35
CA ILE A 71 -13.66 -5.45 1.40
C ILE A 71 -14.15 -5.79 2.81
N GLY A 72 -14.64 -4.78 3.53
CA GLY A 72 -14.92 -4.86 4.96
C GLY A 72 -16.01 -5.87 5.33
N SER A 73 -16.97 -6.13 4.44
CA SER A 73 -18.09 -7.03 4.71
C SER A 73 -17.81 -8.51 4.46
N THR A 74 -16.84 -8.84 3.60
CA THR A 74 -16.65 -10.22 3.10
C THR A 74 -15.26 -10.80 3.35
N ASN A 75 -14.30 -9.99 3.81
CA ASN A 75 -12.87 -10.33 3.88
C ASN A 75 -12.22 -10.68 2.53
N ASN A 76 -12.95 -10.53 1.42
CA ASN A 76 -12.40 -10.63 0.06
C ASN A 76 -11.60 -9.37 -0.28
N PHE A 77 -10.91 -9.41 -1.41
CA PHE A 77 -10.03 -8.33 -1.85
C PHE A 77 -10.47 -7.79 -3.21
N GLY A 78 -10.35 -6.48 -3.37
CA GLY A 78 -10.53 -5.77 -4.64
C GLY A 78 -9.43 -4.74 -4.83
N PRO A 79 -9.40 -4.00 -5.94
CA PRO A 79 -8.43 -2.93 -6.13
C PRO A 79 -8.66 -1.86 -5.06
N TYR A 80 -7.57 -1.34 -4.50
CA TYR A 80 -7.61 -0.16 -3.63
C TYR A 80 -8.25 0.99 -4.39
N ASP A 81 -9.21 1.64 -3.74
CA ASP A 81 -9.97 2.72 -4.34
C ASP A 81 -10.29 3.75 -3.24
N PRO A 82 -9.63 4.93 -3.25
CA PRO A 82 -9.85 5.95 -2.22
C PRO A 82 -11.27 6.53 -2.23
N THR A 83 -12.05 6.29 -3.30
CA THR A 83 -13.44 6.74 -3.43
C THR A 83 -14.47 5.69 -3.03
N ALA A 84 -14.03 4.46 -2.73
CA ALA A 84 -14.93 3.39 -2.31
C ALA A 84 -15.51 3.63 -0.90
N SER A 85 -16.61 2.94 -0.60
CA SER A 85 -17.28 2.98 0.71
C SER A 85 -17.36 1.60 1.38
N ASP A 86 -16.78 0.57 0.75
CA ASP A 86 -16.90 -0.84 1.13
C ASP A 86 -15.70 -1.36 1.96
N GLY A 87 -14.79 -0.48 2.37
CA GLY A 87 -13.55 -0.80 3.09
C GLY A 87 -12.29 -0.59 2.24
N ARG A 88 -12.39 -0.67 0.91
CA ARG A 88 -11.25 -0.56 -0.01
C ARG A 88 -10.58 0.80 -0.05
N GLN A 89 -11.22 1.83 0.49
CA GLN A 89 -10.68 3.19 0.63
C GLN A 89 -9.73 3.36 1.81
N THR A 90 -9.67 2.39 2.73
CA THR A 90 -9.00 2.58 4.01
C THR A 90 -7.48 2.49 3.90
N LYS A 91 -6.99 1.46 3.20
CA LYS A 91 -5.56 1.14 3.08
C LYS A 91 -5.32 0.06 2.04
N VAL A 92 -4.11 0.04 1.51
CA VAL A 92 -3.57 -1.03 0.67
C VAL A 92 -3.11 -2.18 1.57
N ALA A 93 -3.65 -3.37 1.36
CA ALA A 93 -3.29 -4.58 2.10
C ALA A 93 -2.05 -5.30 1.53
N GLY A 94 -1.68 -4.97 0.29
CA GLY A 94 -0.58 -5.54 -0.47
C GLY A 94 -0.83 -5.40 -1.97
N PHE A 95 -0.07 -6.12 -2.78
CA PHE A 95 -0.14 -6.06 -4.25
C PHE A 95 -0.49 -7.43 -4.83
N LEU A 96 -1.24 -7.45 -5.93
CA LEU A 96 -1.56 -8.68 -6.66
C LEU A 96 -0.27 -9.31 -7.19
N GLU A 97 0.05 -10.53 -6.74
CA GLU A 97 1.37 -11.14 -7.00
C GLU A 97 1.62 -11.44 -8.47
N SER A 98 0.61 -11.94 -9.17
CA SER A 98 0.71 -12.42 -10.54
C SER A 98 -0.54 -12.07 -11.32
N GLN A 99 -0.40 -12.00 -12.63
CA GLN A 99 -1.54 -11.84 -13.54
C GLN A 99 -2.64 -12.87 -13.25
N VAL A 100 -3.90 -12.43 -13.30
CA VAL A 100 -5.07 -13.30 -13.07
C VAL A 100 -5.94 -13.31 -14.32
N LYS A 101 -6.26 -14.51 -14.81
CA LYS A 101 -7.21 -14.70 -15.91
C LYS A 101 -8.64 -14.48 -15.40
N VAL A 102 -9.40 -13.69 -16.14
CA VAL A 102 -10.81 -13.41 -15.90
C VAL A 102 -11.61 -13.86 -17.11
N GLU A 103 -12.64 -14.67 -16.89
CA GLU A 103 -13.52 -15.18 -17.93
C GLU A 103 -14.90 -14.56 -17.82
N PHE A 104 -15.46 -14.16 -18.95
CA PHE A 104 -16.78 -13.57 -19.07
C PHE A 104 -17.72 -14.50 -19.84
N THR A 105 -18.99 -14.47 -19.45
CA THR A 105 -20.11 -15.10 -20.14
C THR A 105 -21.08 -14.03 -20.62
N ARG A 106 -22.10 -14.40 -21.40
CA ARG A 106 -23.18 -13.48 -21.79
C ARG A 106 -23.92 -12.85 -20.60
N LYS A 107 -23.78 -13.39 -19.39
CA LYS A 107 -24.43 -12.88 -18.17
C LYS A 107 -23.47 -12.11 -17.24
N GLY A 108 -22.26 -11.79 -17.72
CA GLY A 108 -21.19 -11.18 -16.92
C GLY A 108 -20.12 -12.20 -16.51
N LEU A 109 -19.44 -11.93 -15.40
CA LEU A 109 -18.33 -12.77 -14.90
C LEU A 109 -18.74 -14.25 -14.78
N LYS A 110 -17.90 -15.15 -15.33
CA LYS A 110 -18.07 -16.59 -15.18
C LYS A 110 -17.87 -17.03 -13.72
N GLU A 111 -16.84 -16.50 -13.10
CA GLU A 111 -16.53 -16.67 -11.68
C GLU A 111 -16.37 -15.31 -11.05
N ARG A 112 -17.08 -15.07 -9.95
CA ARG A 112 -16.99 -13.82 -9.20
C ARG A 112 -15.83 -13.83 -8.20
N TYR A 113 -15.59 -14.97 -7.57
CA TYR A 113 -14.59 -15.12 -6.52
C TYR A 113 -13.49 -16.05 -6.99
N VAL A 114 -12.25 -15.54 -6.99
CA VAL A 114 -11.09 -16.29 -7.48
C VAL A 114 -9.96 -16.20 -6.47
N ASP A 115 -9.34 -17.34 -6.20
CA ASP A 115 -8.17 -17.39 -5.33
C ASP A 115 -6.93 -16.85 -6.06
N SER A 116 -6.16 -16.00 -5.37
CA SER A 116 -4.91 -15.45 -5.87
C SER A 116 -3.91 -15.24 -4.74
N ALA A 117 -2.73 -14.72 -5.06
CA ALA A 117 -1.69 -14.39 -4.09
C ALA A 117 -1.60 -12.87 -3.91
N LEU A 118 -1.55 -12.44 -2.65
CA LEU A 118 -1.30 -11.07 -2.23
C LEU A 118 0.12 -10.97 -1.67
N ARG A 119 0.98 -10.17 -2.33
CA ARG A 119 2.31 -9.81 -1.87
C ARG A 119 2.20 -8.71 -0.81
N TYR A 120 2.59 -9.02 0.42
CA TYR A 120 2.61 -8.09 1.54
C TYR A 120 4.03 -7.81 2.05
N MET A 121 5.06 -8.46 1.49
CA MET A 121 6.46 -8.13 1.75
C MET A 121 7.29 -8.12 0.47
N ALA A 122 7.88 -6.97 0.12
CA ALA A 122 8.66 -6.80 -1.11
C ALA A 122 9.43 -5.48 -1.12
N VAL A 123 10.39 -5.38 -2.04
CA VAL A 123 10.86 -4.08 -2.57
C VAL A 123 10.16 -3.86 -3.90
N ILE A 124 9.50 -2.71 -4.06
CA ILE A 124 8.73 -2.35 -5.26
C ILE A 124 9.23 -1.06 -5.90
N ASP A 125 8.95 -0.92 -7.19
CA ASP A 125 8.99 0.37 -7.88
C ASP A 125 7.56 0.91 -8.00
N LYS A 126 7.27 2.04 -7.33
CA LYS A 126 5.93 2.67 -7.34
C LYS A 126 5.55 3.19 -8.72
N SER A 127 6.53 3.59 -9.53
CA SER A 127 6.30 4.20 -10.85
C SER A 127 5.84 3.17 -11.89
N GLU A 128 6.13 1.89 -11.65
CA GLU A 128 5.79 0.76 -12.52
C GLU A 128 4.47 0.06 -12.09
N LEU A 129 3.77 0.57 -11.07
CA LEU A 129 2.48 0.02 -10.65
C LEU A 129 1.38 0.35 -11.68
N PRO A 130 0.46 -0.58 -11.99
CA PRO A 130 -0.67 -0.30 -12.88
C PRO A 130 -1.62 0.77 -12.33
N VAL A 131 -1.65 0.92 -11.01
CA VAL A 131 -2.52 1.85 -10.28
C VAL A 131 -1.70 2.57 -9.22
N THR A 132 -1.73 3.89 -9.26
CA THR A 132 -1.02 4.74 -8.30
C THR A 132 -1.61 4.61 -6.90
N ILE A 133 -0.75 4.63 -5.88
CA ILE A 133 -1.14 4.54 -4.46
C ILE A 133 -0.89 5.84 -3.68
N ASP A 134 -0.39 6.92 -4.30
CA ASP A 134 -0.09 8.22 -3.68
C ASP A 134 0.43 8.11 -2.23
N ASN A 135 -0.33 8.65 -1.27
CA ASN A 135 -0.08 8.62 0.17
C ASN A 135 -0.91 7.55 0.90
N ALA A 136 -1.38 6.53 0.18
CA ALA A 136 -2.17 5.46 0.77
C ALA A 136 -1.34 4.73 1.82
N LYS A 137 -2.02 4.42 2.93
CA LYS A 137 -1.49 3.57 3.98
C LYS A 137 -1.29 2.16 3.43
N VAL A 138 -0.10 1.59 3.55
CA VAL A 138 0.20 0.21 3.13
C VAL A 138 0.44 -0.69 4.35
N ASP A 139 -0.22 -1.85 4.38
CA ASP A 139 0.06 -2.91 5.35
C ASP A 139 1.26 -3.76 4.92
N GLY A 140 1.83 -4.52 5.86
CA GLY A 140 2.93 -5.45 5.57
C GLY A 140 4.30 -4.78 5.60
N LEU A 141 5.31 -5.38 4.97
CA LEU A 141 6.68 -4.83 4.89
C LEU A 141 6.99 -4.51 3.43
N ILE A 142 6.52 -3.36 2.97
CA ILE A 142 6.76 -2.89 1.61
C ILE A 142 7.76 -1.75 1.65
N LEU A 143 8.87 -1.94 0.94
CA LEU A 143 9.85 -0.92 0.66
C LEU A 143 9.64 -0.42 -0.77
N SER A 144 9.67 0.89 -1.00
CA SER A 144 9.75 1.45 -2.35
C SER A 144 11.15 1.91 -2.67
N TYR A 145 11.58 1.63 -3.88
CA TYR A 145 12.81 2.13 -4.46
C TYR A 145 12.50 2.54 -5.90
N ASP A 146 12.80 3.77 -6.24
CA ASP A 146 12.70 4.25 -7.63
C ASP A 146 13.98 3.84 -8.35
N ALA A 147 13.88 2.78 -9.16
CA ALA A 147 15.01 2.25 -9.90
C ALA A 147 15.45 3.15 -11.07
N GLY A 148 14.57 4.06 -11.52
CA GLY A 148 14.85 5.01 -12.59
C GLY A 148 15.69 6.21 -12.12
N SER A 149 15.40 6.72 -10.92
CA SER A 149 16.13 7.87 -10.34
C SER A 149 17.25 7.49 -9.37
N GLY A 150 17.22 6.28 -8.82
CA GLY A 150 18.19 5.83 -7.82
C GLY A 150 18.00 6.44 -6.44
N SER A 151 16.75 6.78 -6.08
CA SER A 151 16.38 7.43 -4.80
C SER A 151 16.66 6.55 -3.58
N ASP A 152 16.67 7.15 -2.39
CA ASP A 152 16.73 6.37 -1.14
C ASP A 152 15.53 5.41 -1.01
N VAL A 153 15.76 4.27 -0.36
CA VAL A 153 14.70 3.29 -0.08
C VAL A 153 13.75 3.84 0.97
N GLU A 154 12.46 3.89 0.65
CA GLU A 154 11.41 4.36 1.55
C GLU A 154 10.59 3.17 2.08
N LEU A 155 10.25 3.18 3.38
CA LEU A 155 9.30 2.24 3.95
C LEU A 155 7.86 2.75 3.73
N LEU A 156 7.09 2.05 2.89
CA LEU A 156 5.68 2.35 2.66
C LEU A 156 4.75 1.80 3.75
N SER A 157 5.28 0.88 4.56
CA SER A 157 4.52 0.26 5.65
C SER A 157 4.07 1.28 6.67
N THR A 158 2.83 1.11 7.12
CA THR A 158 2.18 1.90 8.17
C THR A 158 2.65 1.59 9.58
N VAL A 159 3.83 0.98 9.76
CA VAL A 159 4.45 1.01 11.08
C VAL A 159 4.76 2.47 11.35
N THR A 160 3.89 3.12 12.13
CA THR A 160 4.13 4.46 12.62
C THR A 160 5.44 4.38 13.38
N ALA A 161 6.55 4.73 12.75
CA ALA A 161 7.73 5.12 13.49
C ALA A 161 7.22 6.27 14.35
N SER A 162 7.04 6.02 15.66
CA SER A 162 6.83 7.12 16.59
C SER A 162 8.01 8.05 16.33
N GLY A 163 7.73 9.20 15.72
CA GLY A 163 8.77 10.11 15.23
C GLY A 163 9.79 10.36 16.33
N SER A 164 11.04 10.67 15.95
CA SER A 164 12.12 10.92 16.90
C SER A 164 11.64 11.79 18.06
N TYR A 165 11.53 11.19 19.25
CA TYR A 165 11.02 11.90 20.42
C TYR A 165 12.08 12.87 20.91
N THR A 166 11.76 14.16 20.86
CA THR A 166 12.55 15.19 21.53
C THR A 166 11.91 15.46 22.87
N LEU A 167 12.61 15.19 23.97
CA LEU A 167 12.13 15.50 25.32
C LEU A 167 11.96 17.03 25.46
N PRO A 168 10.73 17.55 25.59
CA PRO A 168 10.53 18.98 25.78
C PRO A 168 10.98 19.42 27.18
N ALA A 169 11.24 20.71 27.37
CA ALA A 169 11.43 21.27 28.70
C ALA A 169 10.12 21.22 29.50
N ALA A 170 10.20 20.99 30.80
CA ALA A 170 9.03 21.03 31.67
C ALA A 170 8.36 22.41 31.68
N SER A 171 7.03 22.44 31.76
CA SER A 171 6.25 23.67 31.95
C SER A 171 5.15 23.46 32.99
N THR A 172 4.44 24.54 33.35
CA THR A 172 3.28 24.46 34.26
C THR A 172 2.07 23.76 33.64
N THR A 173 2.08 23.52 32.33
CA THR A 173 0.95 22.96 31.57
C THR A 173 1.30 21.66 30.83
N ALA A 174 2.58 21.24 30.82
CA ALA A 174 3.03 20.04 30.13
C ALA A 174 4.20 19.36 30.86
N LEU A 175 4.20 18.03 30.86
CA LEU A 175 5.32 17.23 31.33
C LEU A 175 6.53 17.40 30.40
N GLY A 176 7.72 17.45 30.99
CA GLY A 176 8.98 17.58 30.26
C GLY A 176 10.19 17.35 31.18
N GLY A 177 11.39 17.47 30.61
CA GLY A 177 12.65 17.32 31.33
C GLY A 177 13.08 18.59 32.06
N VAL A 178 13.81 18.38 33.17
CA VAL A 178 14.59 19.42 33.86
C VAL A 178 16.07 19.03 33.80
N LYS A 179 16.96 20.01 33.94
CA LYS A 179 18.40 19.72 34.02
C LYS A 179 18.76 19.24 35.43
N LYS A 180 19.91 18.57 35.56
CA LYS A 180 20.48 18.24 36.87
C LYS A 180 20.81 19.53 37.63
N VAL A 181 20.43 19.58 38.90
CA VAL A 181 20.73 20.71 39.79
C VAL A 181 22.22 20.65 40.17
N ASN A 182 22.92 21.76 39.99
CA ASN A 182 24.29 21.89 40.46
C ASN A 182 24.32 22.13 41.97
N THR A 183 25.30 21.55 42.66
CA THR A 183 25.50 21.80 44.09
C THR A 183 25.75 23.30 44.32
N PRO A 184 24.97 23.96 45.19
CA PRO A 184 25.20 25.36 45.55
C PRO A 184 26.61 25.58 46.11
N SER A 185 27.19 26.75 45.84
CA SER A 185 28.53 27.13 46.35
C SER A 185 28.53 27.52 47.83
N GLU A 186 27.36 27.70 48.42
CA GLU A 186 27.15 28.14 49.79
C GLU A 186 25.86 27.54 50.37
N ASP A 187 25.79 27.44 51.69
CA ASP A 187 24.61 26.96 52.41
C ASP A 187 23.67 28.12 52.71
N SER A 188 22.95 28.57 51.68
CA SER A 188 21.97 29.66 51.78
C SER A 188 20.70 29.33 51.00
N VAL A 189 19.55 29.82 51.49
CA VAL A 189 18.25 29.64 50.82
C VAL A 189 18.27 30.25 49.42
N ASP A 190 18.96 31.38 49.24
CA ASP A 190 19.05 32.07 47.96
C ASP A 190 19.92 31.29 46.94
N ALA A 191 21.02 30.68 47.40
CA ALA A 191 21.84 29.83 46.55
C ALA A 191 21.09 28.57 46.09
N VAL A 192 20.29 27.96 46.97
CA VAL A 192 19.43 26.81 46.61
C VAL A 192 18.36 27.22 45.58
N LYS A 193 17.68 28.35 45.81
CA LYS A 193 16.66 28.86 44.88
C LYS A 193 17.24 29.15 43.51
N ASN A 194 18.41 29.78 43.46
CA ASN A 194 19.09 30.08 42.21
C ASN A 194 19.49 28.80 41.45
N ALA A 195 20.04 27.80 42.15
CA ALA A 195 20.42 26.52 41.54
C ALA A 195 19.22 25.78 40.92
N LEU A 196 18.07 25.78 41.60
CA LEU A 196 16.84 25.16 41.09
C LEU A 196 16.23 25.93 39.91
N LYS A 197 16.29 27.26 39.92
CA LYS A 197 15.85 28.11 38.80
C LYS A 197 16.70 27.90 37.56
N LEU A 198 18.03 27.84 37.71
CA LEU A 198 18.96 27.56 36.60
C LEU A 198 18.76 26.15 35.99
N ALA A 199 18.30 25.19 36.79
CA ALA A 199 17.97 23.84 36.33
C ALA A 199 16.59 23.73 35.63
N GLY A 200 15.79 24.80 35.65
CA GLY A 200 14.45 24.83 35.07
C GLY A 200 13.39 24.14 35.93
N VAL A 201 13.62 24.00 37.24
CA VAL A 201 12.67 23.35 38.18
C VAL A 201 11.51 24.28 38.53
N PHE A 202 11.76 25.59 38.60
CA PHE A 202 10.74 26.63 38.74
C PHE A 202 11.23 27.96 38.16
N ALA A 203 10.31 28.87 37.87
CA ALA A 203 10.59 30.22 37.34
C ALA A 203 10.54 31.28 38.44
#